data_AF-A0A920F776-F1
#
_entry.id   AF-A0A920F776-F1
#
_cell.length_a   1.000
_cell.length_b   1.000
_cell.length_c   1.000
_cell.angle_alpha   90.00
_cell.angle_beta   90.00
_cell.angle_gamma   90.00
#
_symmetry.space_group_name_H-M   'P 1'
#
loop_
_entity.id
_entity.type
_entity.pdbx_description
1 polymer ?
#
loop_
_entity_poly.entity_id
_entity_poly.type
_entity_poly.pdbx_seq_one_letter_code
_entity_poly.pdbx_strand_id
1 'polypeptide(L)'
;MKNFLSYEVTLGSPGHEEMLWPQPVRPGDTLNGSITIKGVKISKSKPDLGFIRYEALLKNQKQKCVFSTTSTLIIKTRQSAS
;
A
#
# COMPACT_ATOMS: atom_id res chain seq x y z
N MET A 1 0.77 -19.11 -0.90
CA MET A 1 1.29 -17.79 -1.35
C MET A 1 1.04 -16.81 -0.20
N LYS A 2 2.05 -16.07 0.28
CA LYS A 2 1.85 -15.09 1.35
C LYS A 2 1.24 -13.83 0.74
N ASN A 3 0.04 -13.47 1.15
CA ASN A 3 -0.61 -12.24 0.70
C ASN A 3 -0.05 -11.06 1.50
N PHE A 4 0.39 -10.02 0.80
CA PHE A 4 0.85 -8.78 1.44
C PHE A 4 -0.28 -8.05 2.18
N LEU A 5 -1.52 -8.15 1.67
CA LEU A 5 -2.73 -7.63 2.29
C LEU A 5 -3.70 -8.76 2.61
N SER A 6 -4.29 -8.73 3.80
CA SER A 6 -5.45 -9.56 4.15
C SER A 6 -6.71 -8.70 4.13
N TYR A 7 -7.75 -9.21 3.46
CA TYR A 7 -9.05 -8.54 3.37
C TYR A 7 -9.74 -8.45 4.74
N GLU A 8 -9.48 -9.42 5.63
CA GLU A 8 -10.12 -9.50 6.96
C GLU A 8 -9.67 -8.40 7.93
N VAL A 9 -8.44 -7.91 7.72
CA VAL A 9 -7.80 -6.90 8.59
C VAL A 9 -7.71 -5.53 7.94
N THR A 10 -7.86 -5.43 6.61
CA THR A 10 -7.83 -4.14 5.92
C THR A 10 -9.19 -3.46 6.02
N LEU A 11 -9.23 -2.30 6.67
CA LEU A 11 -10.46 -1.55 6.94
C LEU A 11 -10.69 -0.40 5.95
N GLY A 12 -9.74 -0.18 5.04
CA GLY A 12 -9.81 0.83 3.99
C GLY A 12 -8.56 1.69 3.92
N SER A 13 -8.69 2.85 3.27
CA SER A 13 -7.64 3.84 3.13
C SER A 13 -8.27 5.23 3.21
N PRO A 14 -7.67 6.19 3.95
CA PRO A 14 -8.11 7.59 3.91
C PRO A 14 -7.73 8.28 2.60
N GLY A 15 -6.93 7.64 1.74
CA GLY A 15 -6.53 8.18 0.43
C GLY A 15 -5.02 8.15 0.17
N HIS A 16 -4.65 8.78 -0.94
CA HIS A 16 -3.29 8.93 -1.42
C HIS A 16 -2.79 10.34 -1.11
N GLU A 17 -1.59 10.43 -0.54
CA GLU A 17 -0.88 11.71 -0.42
C GLU A 17 -0.34 12.15 -1.78
N GLU A 18 0.15 11.18 -2.56
CA GLU A 18 0.65 11.39 -3.91
C GLU A 18 0.32 10.16 -4.77
N MET A 19 -0.04 10.39 -6.04
CA MET A 19 -0.21 9.35 -7.04
C MET A 19 0.27 9.85 -8.40
N LEU A 20 1.25 9.16 -8.98
CA LEU A 20 1.86 9.53 -10.25
C LEU A 20 1.81 8.36 -11.23
N TRP A 21 1.66 8.70 -12.51
CA TRP A 21 1.74 7.78 -13.64
C TRP A 21 2.82 8.24 -14.62
N PRO A 22 4.12 8.09 -14.29
CA PRO A 22 5.19 8.77 -15.03
C PRO A 22 5.37 8.27 -16.46
N GLN A 23 4.95 7.03 -16.75
CA GLN A 23 5.06 6.40 -18.06
C GLN A 23 3.81 5.53 -18.30
N PRO A 24 3.32 5.43 -19.55
CA PRO A 24 2.19 4.56 -19.87
C PRO A 24 2.61 3.08 -19.78
N VAL A 25 1.69 2.23 -19.34
CA VAL A 25 1.78 0.77 -19.48
C VAL A 25 1.18 0.37 -20.83
N ARG A 26 1.82 -0.57 -21.55
CA ARG A 26 1.35 -1.07 -22.86
C ARG A 26 1.06 -2.58 -22.80
N PRO A 27 0.22 -3.11 -23.72
CA PRO A 27 0.04 -4.56 -23.85
C PRO A 27 1.39 -5.28 -23.99
N GLY A 28 1.56 -6.36 -23.23
CA GLY A 28 2.80 -7.13 -23.17
C GLY A 28 3.84 -6.63 -22.15
N ASP A 29 3.62 -5.50 -21.49
CA ASP A 29 4.49 -5.10 -20.38
C ASP A 29 4.37 -6.07 -19.20
N THR A 30 5.53 -6.42 -18.64
CA THR A 30 5.61 -7.19 -17.38
C THR A 30 5.92 -6.21 -16.26
N LEU A 31 5.09 -6.19 -15.23
CA LEU A 31 5.19 -5.23 -14.13
C LEU A 31 5.70 -5.90 -12.85
N ASN A 32 6.66 -5.26 -12.20
CA ASN A 32 7.16 -5.64 -10.89
C ASN A 32 6.84 -4.54 -9.89
N GLY A 33 6.05 -4.90 -8.88
CA GLY A 33 5.65 -4.00 -7.80
C GLY A 33 6.53 -4.18 -6.56
N SER A 34 6.81 -3.09 -5.87
CA SER A 34 7.42 -3.10 -4.54
C SER A 34 6.69 -2.14 -3.61
N ILE A 35 6.62 -2.47 -2.33
CA ILE A 35 6.05 -1.62 -1.30
C ILE A 35 7.08 -1.41 -0.19
N THR A 36 7.24 -0.16 0.21
CA THR A 36 8.08 0.25 1.34
C THR A 36 7.19 0.84 2.42
N ILE A 37 7.22 0.25 3.62
CA ILE A 37 6.52 0.83 4.77
C ILE A 37 7.30 2.05 5.25
N LYS A 38 6.64 3.21 5.27
CA LYS A 38 7.24 4.49 5.67
C LYS A 38 6.90 4.88 7.11
N GLY A 39 5.82 4.32 7.66
CA GLY A 39 5.44 4.58 9.03
C GLY A 39 4.28 3.71 9.48
N VAL A 40 4.22 3.49 10.79
CA VAL A 40 3.15 2.75 11.47
C VAL A 40 2.70 3.57 12.67
N LYS A 41 1.39 3.73 12.85
CA LYS A 41 0.81 4.47 13.97
C LYS A 41 -0.47 3.80 14.45
N ILE A 42 -0.61 3.60 15.76
CA ILE A 42 -1.86 3.16 16.37
C ILE A 42 -2.75 4.38 16.63
N SER A 43 -4.06 4.26 16.39
CA SER A 43 -5.02 5.30 16.74
C SER A 43 -5.09 5.50 18.26
N LYS A 44 -5.00 6.75 18.72
CA LYS A 44 -5.11 7.07 20.15
C LYS A 44 -6.55 6.91 20.68
N SER A 45 -7.55 7.17 19.83
CA SER A 45 -8.96 7.12 20.23
C SER A 45 -9.62 5.76 19.96
N LYS A 46 -9.03 4.93 19.09
CA LYS A 46 -9.54 3.60 18.71
C LYS A 46 -8.39 2.59 18.62
N PRO A 47 -7.88 2.05 19.74
CA PRO A 47 -6.66 1.24 19.78
C PRO A 47 -6.70 -0.07 18.95
N ASP A 48 -7.89 -0.51 18.55
CA ASP A 48 -8.14 -1.59 17.61
C ASP A 48 -7.77 -1.23 16.15
N LEU A 49 -7.47 0.04 15.87
CA LEU A 49 -7.07 0.56 14.56
C LEU A 49 -5.59 0.98 14.51
N GLY A 50 -4.91 0.51 13.48
CA GLY A 50 -3.59 0.95 13.05
C GLY A 50 -3.64 1.64 11.69
N PHE A 51 -2.66 2.51 11.46
CA PHE A 51 -2.42 3.19 10.20
C PHE A 51 -1.04 2.80 9.70
N ILE A 52 -0.97 2.32 8.46
CA ILE A 52 0.29 1.99 7.79
C ILE A 52 0.47 2.95 6.63
N ARG A 53 1.43 3.86 6.73
CA ARG A 53 1.86 4.71 5.62
C ARG A 53 2.88 3.96 4.78
N TYR A 54 2.69 3.91 3.47
CA TYR A 54 3.56 3.17 2.56
C TYR A 54 3.79 3.94 1.25
N GLU A 55 4.90 3.62 0.61
CA GLU A 55 5.21 3.97 -0.77
C GLU A 55 5.09 2.70 -1.61
N ALA A 56 4.31 2.74 -2.68
CA ALA A 56 4.26 1.68 -3.68
C ALA A 56 4.88 2.18 -4.99
N LEU A 57 5.68 1.32 -5.61
CA LEU A 57 6.34 1.55 -6.89
C LEU A 57 6.03 0.40 -7.82
N LEU A 58 5.69 0.72 -9.06
CA LEU A 58 5.51 -0.24 -10.14
C LEU A 58 6.49 0.09 -11.26
N LYS A 59 7.30 -0.88 -11.64
CA LYS A 59 8.26 -0.77 -12.74
C LYS A 59 7.94 -1.79 -13.81
N ASN A 60 8.19 -1.43 -15.07
CA ASN A 60 8.12 -2.38 -16.18
C ASN A 60 9.43 -3.19 -16.33
N GLN A 61 9.47 -4.11 -17.29
CA GLN A 61 10.62 -4.94 -17.64
C GLN A 61 11.89 -4.15 -18.02
N LYS A 62 11.75 -2.87 -18.38
CA LYS A 62 12.85 -1.94 -18.68
C LYS A 62 13.26 -1.10 -17.47
N GLN A 63 12.81 -1.45 -16.27
CA GLN A 63 13.03 -0.74 -15.01
C GLN A 63 12.49 0.71 -14.99
N LYS A 64 11.62 1.08 -15.93
CA LYS A 64 10.97 2.39 -15.93
C LYS A 64 9.83 2.38 -14.92
N CYS A 65 9.76 3.42 -14.09
CA CYS A 65 8.63 3.67 -13.21
C CYS A 65 7.39 4.00 -14.05
N VAL A 66 6.33 3.21 -13.91
CA VAL A 66 5.04 3.42 -14.59
C VAL A 66 3.97 3.91 -13.62
N PHE A 67 4.13 3.63 -12.33
CA PHE A 67 3.25 4.09 -11.26
C PHE A 67 4.02 4.26 -9.95
N SER A 68 3.70 5.31 -9.23
CA SER A 68 4.13 5.49 -7.84
C SER A 68 3.02 6.10 -7.01
N THR A 69 2.91 5.68 -5.75
CA THR A 69 2.01 6.33 -4.81
C THR A 69 2.56 6.30 -3.40
N THR A 70 2.25 7.36 -2.65
CA THR A 70 2.37 7.38 -1.20
C THR A 70 0.97 7.40 -0.61
N SER A 71 0.66 6.46 0.28
CA SER A 71 -0.70 6.29 0.79
C SER A 71 -0.71 5.71 2.19
N THR A 72 -1.88 5.74 2.81
CA THR A 72 -2.09 5.15 4.13
C THR A 72 -3.14 4.04 4.04
N LEU A 73 -2.92 2.92 4.71
CA LEU A 73 -3.93 1.89 4.97
C LEU A 73 -4.44 2.00 6.40
N ILE A 74 -5.71 1.70 6.59
CA ILE A 74 -6.33 1.47 7.90
C ILE A 74 -6.39 -0.04 8.10
N ILE A 75 -5.81 -0.53 9.20
CA ILE A 75 -5.63 -1.96 9.46
C ILE A 75 -6.10 -2.27 10.89
N LYS A 76 -6.78 -3.40 11.11
CA LYS A 76 -7.06 -3.93 12.46
C LYS A 76 -5.74 -4.28 13.17
N THR A 77 -5.58 -3.86 14.41
CA THR A 77 -4.44 -4.30 15.22
C THR A 77 -4.61 -5.76 15.64
N ARG A 78 -3.51 -6.45 15.99
CA ARG A 78 -3.59 -7.86 16.42
C ARG A 78 -4.40 -8.03 17.71
N GLN A 79 -4.49 -6.99 18.55
CA GLN A 79 -5.24 -7.03 19.81
C GLN A 79 -6.76 -7.15 19.62
N SER A 80 -7.27 -6.87 18.41
CA SER A 80 -8.69 -6.98 18.07
C SER A 80 -9.05 -8.23 17.26
N ALA A 81 -8.09 -9.13 16.98
CA ALA A 81 -8.39 -10.46 16.46
C ALA A 81 -8.81 -11.36 17.64
N SER A 82 -10.09 -11.32 18.00
CA SER A 82 -10.75 -12.35 18.83
C SER A 82 -11.14 -13.54 17.97
#